data_AF-A0A7I4YY91-F1
#
_entry.id   AF-A0A7I4YY91-F1
#
_cell.length_a   1.000
_cell.length_b   1.000
_cell.length_c   1.000
_cell.angle_alpha   90.00
_cell.angle_beta   90.00
_cell.angle_gamma   90.00
#
_symmetry.space_group_name_H-M   'P 1'
#
loop_
_entity.id
_entity.type
_entity.pdbx_description
1 polymer ?
#
loop_
_entity_poly.entity_id
_entity_poly.type
_entity_poly.pdbx_seq_one_letter_code
_entity_poly.pdbx_strand_id
1 'polypeptide(L)'
;MPIERVNEVENLKEQLRQAQRSLHQLKCAIPILPDADVLYEKIVRTCTDHYTHTQAVTSLEEKLRRLRLSDKPSEQRLSEIGSLNLEIDYLTLQFRFCRSQLFTLFSVPPLLIALDKMTPQEWETLMRRPQETSPNKPLVMDLNTLENITFDQLQALNSLRFSLNDFRAEAQNDADKEQLPFEGEPRNRLDSMQKFNLDIQDAVKNALHGKAPAPVQDAGEGTPKVRGEDEIIRENEEFIEGLIESGSEHDDHDDQVSVDEDMGSDSAHDDLSEAEGSEEEPEEVWQEEPDEPEQEEPEDEDQRELEDEDDIPEEFPRRENLRRRAIQIENEIRSTEQAIHNFEEILRQYEQEPLCPPRRFDLGRIVRGNERYMKCAFCEASGIHYSDSCTAFRDPLERRELIREAGRCWTCLERMCARGATCRKYLTPCFYCRDRGHHSALCDFPDHSDYIRTRMEDAKEGRRRSLNRLRDLQRERAYLGVDL
;
A
#
# COMPACT_ATOMS: atom_id res chain seq x y z
N MET A 1 70.67 15.42 19.79
CA MET A 1 70.53 15.00 18.38
C MET A 1 70.49 13.47 18.18
N PRO A 2 71.26 12.62 18.91
CA PRO A 2 71.09 11.15 18.79
C PRO A 2 69.84 10.60 19.51
N ILE A 3 69.43 11.21 20.62
CA ILE A 3 68.36 10.70 21.51
C ILE A 3 66.97 10.82 20.86
N GLU A 4 66.68 11.92 20.16
CA GLU A 4 65.39 12.13 19.49
C GLU A 4 65.12 11.08 18.42
N ARG A 5 66.13 10.71 17.62
CA ARG A 5 65.99 9.64 16.60
C ARG A 5 65.73 8.28 17.21
N VAL A 6 66.27 7.99 18.39
CA VAL A 6 66.02 6.72 19.09
C VAL A 6 64.57 6.66 19.58
N ASN A 7 64.04 7.76 20.13
CA ASN A 7 62.64 7.84 20.57
C ASN A 7 61.65 7.72 19.40
N GLU A 8 61.96 8.30 18.23
CA GLU A 8 61.15 8.15 17.03
C GLU A 8 61.09 6.70 16.54
N VAL A 9 62.23 6.00 16.52
CA VAL A 9 62.29 4.58 16.11
C VAL A 9 61.54 3.69 17.10
N GLU A 10 61.64 3.95 18.41
CA GLU A 10 60.88 3.24 19.45
C GLU A 10 59.37 3.43 19.26
N ASN A 11 58.91 4.66 19.02
CA ASN A 11 57.50 4.98 18.77
C ASN A 11 56.98 4.28 17.50
N LEU A 12 57.71 4.36 16.39
CA LEU A 12 57.34 3.67 15.15
C LEU A 12 57.25 2.15 15.32
N LYS A 13 58.14 1.55 16.12
CA LYS A 13 58.06 0.12 16.46
C LYS A 13 56.82 -0.22 17.27
N GLU A 14 56.44 0.60 18.24
CA GLU A 14 55.23 0.36 19.03
C GLU A 14 53.97 0.54 18.18
N GLN A 15 53.92 1.55 17.32
CA GLN A 15 52.84 1.73 16.34
C GLN A 15 52.73 0.51 15.41
N LEU A 16 53.85 -0.02 14.92
CA LEU A 16 53.86 -1.23 14.10
C LEU A 16 53.31 -2.44 14.88
N ARG A 17 53.72 -2.65 16.13
CA ARG A 17 53.19 -3.74 16.98
C ARG A 17 51.70 -3.58 17.24
N GLN A 18 51.23 -2.35 17.51
CA GLN A 18 49.82 -2.06 17.71
C GLN A 18 49.02 -2.35 16.44
N ALA A 19 49.49 -1.88 15.27
CA ALA A 19 48.86 -2.17 13.99
C ALA A 19 48.82 -3.68 13.69
N GLN A 20 49.88 -4.41 14.00
CA GLN A 20 49.92 -5.88 13.86
C GLN A 20 48.91 -6.58 14.78
N ARG A 21 48.77 -6.15 16.03
CA ARG A 21 47.76 -6.66 16.97
C ARG A 21 46.35 -6.38 16.48
N SER A 22 46.06 -5.15 16.02
CA SER A 22 44.77 -4.78 15.47
C SER A 22 44.44 -5.57 14.20
N LEU A 23 45.40 -5.74 13.29
CA LEU A 23 45.25 -6.57 12.10
C LEU A 23 44.94 -8.03 12.48
N HIS A 24 45.63 -8.58 13.49
CA HIS A 24 45.38 -9.93 13.96
C HIS A 24 43.98 -10.07 14.57
N GLN A 25 43.55 -9.12 15.41
CA GLN A 25 42.20 -9.08 15.97
C GLN A 25 41.12 -9.02 14.88
N LEU A 26 41.31 -8.17 13.86
CA LEU A 26 40.41 -8.10 12.71
C LEU A 26 40.37 -9.42 11.95
N LYS A 27 41.52 -10.05 11.69
CA LYS A 27 41.59 -11.37 11.04
C LYS A 27 40.85 -12.45 11.84
N CYS A 28 40.93 -12.42 13.16
CA CYS A 28 40.22 -13.36 14.03
C CYS A 28 38.71 -13.06 14.13
N ALA A 29 38.28 -11.81 13.90
CA ALA A 29 36.87 -11.42 13.91
C ALA A 29 36.14 -11.76 12.60
N ILE A 30 36.88 -11.94 11.50
CA ILE A 30 36.30 -12.32 10.21
C ILE A 30 35.89 -13.80 10.28
N PRO A 31 34.63 -14.16 9.96
CA PRO A 31 34.20 -15.55 9.91
C PRO A 31 34.96 -16.33 8.84
N ILE A 32 35.01 -17.66 8.98
CA ILE A 32 35.63 -18.52 7.97
C ILE A 32 34.95 -18.27 6.61
N LEU A 33 35.73 -17.74 5.67
CA LEU A 33 35.24 -17.41 4.33
C LEU A 33 35.25 -18.68 3.46
N PRO A 34 34.29 -18.81 2.52
CA PRO A 34 34.29 -19.89 1.55
C PRO A 34 35.46 -19.78 0.57
N ASP A 35 35.89 -20.91 0.00
CA ASP A 35 36.85 -20.93 -1.11
C ASP A 35 36.28 -20.20 -2.34
N ALA A 36 37.17 -19.68 -3.18
CA ALA A 36 36.80 -18.85 -4.34
C ALA A 36 35.85 -19.56 -5.32
N ASP A 37 36.10 -20.84 -5.61
CA ASP A 37 35.23 -21.64 -6.50
C ASP A 37 33.85 -21.86 -5.88
N VAL A 38 33.78 -22.17 -4.58
CA VAL A 38 32.50 -22.36 -3.85
C VAL A 38 31.71 -21.04 -3.80
N LEU A 39 32.38 -19.92 -3.61
CA LEU A 39 31.76 -18.59 -3.66
C LEU A 39 31.21 -18.30 -5.06
N TYR A 40 32.00 -18.57 -6.09
CA TYR A 40 31.60 -18.37 -7.49
C TYR A 40 30.37 -19.22 -7.85
N GLU A 41 30.37 -20.52 -7.51
CA GLU A 41 29.22 -21.40 -7.72
C GLU A 41 27.96 -20.90 -7.03
N LYS A 42 28.07 -20.39 -5.80
CA LYS A 42 26.94 -19.79 -5.08
C LYS A 42 26.40 -18.56 -5.81
N ILE A 43 27.26 -17.69 -6.32
CA ILE A 43 26.84 -16.51 -7.09
C ILE A 43 26.13 -16.93 -8.38
N VAL A 44 26.71 -17.86 -9.15
CA VAL A 44 26.10 -18.37 -10.39
C VAL A 44 24.72 -18.97 -10.11
N ARG A 45 24.60 -19.77 -9.04
CA ARG A 45 23.31 -20.33 -8.62
C ARG A 45 22.30 -19.25 -8.28
N THR A 46 22.66 -18.27 -7.43
CA THR A 46 21.73 -17.18 -7.06
C THR A 46 21.34 -16.32 -8.28
N CYS A 47 22.25 -16.07 -9.23
CA CYS A 47 21.93 -15.40 -10.49
C CYS A 47 20.97 -16.24 -11.36
N THR A 48 21.13 -17.56 -11.37
CA THR A 48 20.22 -18.48 -12.08
C THR A 48 18.82 -18.50 -11.45
N ASP A 49 18.75 -18.51 -10.13
CA ASP A 49 17.49 -18.40 -9.38
C ASP A 49 16.80 -17.06 -9.70
N HIS A 50 17.56 -15.96 -9.68
CA HIS A 50 17.07 -14.62 -10.06
C HIS A 50 16.50 -14.57 -11.50
N TYR A 51 17.20 -15.19 -12.44
CA TYR A 51 16.72 -15.32 -13.82
C TYR A 51 15.41 -16.13 -13.90
N THR A 52 15.33 -17.23 -13.16
CA THR A 52 14.11 -18.08 -13.09
C THR A 52 12.93 -17.30 -12.52
N HIS A 53 13.15 -16.51 -11.48
CA HIS A 53 12.11 -15.62 -10.92
C HIS A 53 11.65 -14.57 -11.94
N THR A 54 12.56 -14.02 -12.75
CA THR A 54 12.20 -13.08 -13.83
C THR A 54 11.28 -13.75 -14.87
N GLN A 55 11.54 -15.01 -15.23
CA GLN A 55 10.64 -15.77 -16.12
C GLN A 55 9.28 -16.04 -15.47
N ALA A 56 9.25 -16.29 -14.16
CA ALA A 56 8.01 -16.49 -13.42
C ALA A 56 7.13 -15.24 -13.42
N VAL A 57 7.71 -14.03 -13.33
CA VAL A 57 6.96 -12.77 -13.48
C VAL A 57 6.31 -12.68 -14.86
N THR A 58 7.04 -12.97 -15.94
CA THR A 58 6.45 -12.98 -17.30
C THR A 58 5.32 -14.01 -17.41
N SER A 59 5.46 -15.19 -16.79
CA SER A 59 4.39 -16.18 -16.75
C SER A 59 3.17 -15.68 -15.96
N LEU A 60 3.39 -14.90 -14.90
CA LEU A 60 2.33 -14.32 -14.08
C LEU A 60 1.56 -13.24 -14.86
N GLU A 61 2.25 -12.39 -15.62
CA GLU A 61 1.63 -11.41 -16.53
C GLU A 61 0.68 -12.10 -17.52
N GLU A 62 1.11 -13.24 -18.08
CA GLU A 62 0.29 -14.02 -19.00
C GLU A 62 -0.91 -14.69 -18.31
N LYS A 63 -0.74 -15.20 -17.08
CA LYS A 63 -1.86 -15.70 -16.26
C LYS A 63 -2.89 -14.60 -16.02
N LEU A 64 -2.44 -13.39 -15.66
CA LEU A 64 -3.32 -12.24 -15.44
C LEU A 64 -4.06 -11.85 -16.74
N ARG A 65 -3.37 -11.89 -17.89
CA ARG A 65 -3.98 -11.64 -19.19
C ARG A 65 -5.08 -12.66 -19.53
N ARG A 66 -4.86 -13.93 -19.20
CA ARG A 66 -5.86 -15.01 -19.38
C ARG A 66 -7.04 -14.83 -18.44
N LEU A 67 -6.80 -14.51 -17.17
CA LEU A 67 -7.86 -14.23 -16.19
C LEU A 67 -8.78 -13.10 -16.65
N ARG A 68 -8.22 -12.05 -17.26
CA ARG A 68 -8.99 -10.93 -17.80
C ARG A 68 -9.94 -11.34 -18.94
N LEU A 69 -9.57 -12.34 -19.73
CA LEU A 69 -10.35 -12.83 -20.86
C LEU A 69 -11.22 -14.04 -20.48
N SER A 70 -11.25 -14.42 -19.20
CA SER A 70 -11.88 -15.64 -18.74
C SER A 70 -13.37 -15.42 -18.48
N ASP A 71 -14.23 -16.19 -19.15
CA ASP A 71 -15.69 -16.20 -18.94
C ASP A 71 -16.12 -17.10 -17.77
N LYS A 72 -15.22 -17.31 -16.80
CA LYS A 72 -15.51 -18.14 -15.61
C LYS A 72 -16.47 -17.43 -14.66
N PRO A 73 -17.25 -18.17 -13.85
CA PRO A 73 -18.05 -17.60 -12.77
C PRO A 73 -17.25 -16.71 -11.83
N SER A 74 -17.92 -15.71 -11.25
CA SER A 74 -17.34 -14.70 -10.36
C SER A 74 -16.53 -15.31 -9.20
N GLU A 75 -17.06 -16.34 -8.54
CA GLU A 75 -16.39 -17.06 -7.44
C GLU A 75 -15.06 -17.71 -7.85
N GLN A 76 -15.04 -18.38 -9.02
CA GLN A 76 -13.82 -19.01 -9.53
C GLN A 76 -12.77 -17.95 -9.88
N ARG A 77 -13.19 -16.82 -10.46
CA ARG A 77 -12.29 -15.69 -10.73
C ARG A 77 -11.71 -15.11 -9.43
N LEU A 78 -12.52 -14.96 -8.39
CA LEU A 78 -12.05 -14.48 -7.08
C LEU A 78 -11.01 -15.41 -6.45
N SER A 79 -11.23 -16.73 -6.54
CA SER A 79 -10.24 -17.73 -6.09
C SER A 79 -8.94 -17.65 -6.89
N GLU A 80 -9.01 -17.55 -8.22
CA GLU A 80 -7.84 -17.39 -9.09
C GLU A 80 -7.07 -16.07 -8.78
N ILE A 81 -7.79 -14.98 -8.53
CA ILE A 81 -7.21 -13.70 -8.07
C ILE A 81 -6.48 -13.87 -6.72
N GLY A 82 -7.06 -14.63 -5.79
CA GLY A 82 -6.43 -14.96 -4.51
C GLY A 82 -5.10 -15.69 -4.69
N SER A 83 -5.10 -16.73 -5.53
CA SER A 83 -3.90 -17.50 -5.86
C SER A 83 -2.81 -16.64 -6.52
N LEU A 84 -3.17 -15.80 -7.49
CA LEU A 84 -2.22 -14.91 -8.17
C LEU A 84 -1.62 -13.86 -7.22
N ASN A 85 -2.39 -13.36 -6.24
CA ASN A 85 -1.85 -12.45 -5.22
C ASN A 85 -0.79 -13.14 -4.35
N LEU A 86 -1.04 -14.38 -3.93
CA LEU A 86 -0.04 -15.16 -3.17
C LEU A 86 1.23 -15.42 -4.01
N GLU A 87 1.09 -15.67 -5.31
CA GLU A 87 2.21 -15.83 -6.22
C GLU A 87 3.04 -14.52 -6.37
N ILE A 88 2.38 -13.35 -6.41
CA ILE A 88 3.05 -12.04 -6.36
C ILE A 88 3.84 -11.87 -5.07
N ASP A 89 3.24 -12.20 -3.93
CA ASP A 89 3.89 -12.06 -2.62
C ASP A 89 5.12 -12.95 -2.53
N TYR A 90 5.00 -14.20 -2.97
CA TYR A 90 6.08 -15.15 -3.04
C TYR A 90 7.23 -14.64 -3.92
N LEU A 91 6.95 -14.21 -5.15
CA LEU A 91 7.98 -13.69 -6.05
C LEU A 91 8.64 -12.42 -5.51
N THR A 92 7.87 -11.54 -4.88
CA THR A 92 8.38 -10.34 -4.20
C THR A 92 9.41 -10.71 -3.13
N LEU A 93 9.11 -11.72 -2.31
CA LEU A 93 10.02 -12.22 -1.28
C LEU A 93 11.26 -12.87 -1.91
N GLN A 94 11.11 -13.66 -2.97
CA GLN A 94 12.22 -14.28 -3.68
C GLN A 94 13.20 -13.24 -4.24
N PHE A 95 12.71 -12.18 -4.90
CA PHE A 95 13.57 -11.10 -5.39
C PHE A 95 14.33 -10.38 -4.27
N ARG A 96 13.66 -10.08 -3.16
CA ARG A 96 14.31 -9.46 -1.98
C ARG A 96 15.39 -10.37 -1.39
N PHE A 97 15.10 -11.66 -1.31
CA PHE A 97 16.03 -12.67 -0.82
C PHE A 97 17.25 -12.81 -1.74
N CYS A 98 17.04 -13.02 -3.05
CA CYS A 98 18.11 -13.08 -4.04
C CYS A 98 18.98 -11.82 -4.01
N ARG A 99 18.37 -10.61 -3.95
CA ARG A 99 19.12 -9.35 -3.84
C ARG A 99 20.02 -9.35 -2.60
N SER A 100 19.48 -9.66 -1.42
CA SER A 100 20.25 -9.70 -0.17
C SER A 100 21.41 -10.71 -0.24
N GLN A 101 21.16 -11.90 -0.81
CA GLN A 101 22.19 -12.90 -1.00
C GLN A 101 23.29 -12.44 -1.96
N LEU A 102 22.93 -11.85 -3.11
CA LEU A 102 23.91 -11.35 -4.06
C LEU A 102 24.79 -10.28 -3.43
N PHE A 103 24.22 -9.27 -2.76
CA PHE A 103 25.02 -8.25 -2.06
C PHE A 103 25.98 -8.87 -1.03
N THR A 104 25.49 -9.84 -0.26
CA THR A 104 26.33 -10.54 0.72
C THR A 104 27.46 -11.30 0.02
N LEU A 105 27.17 -12.08 -1.02
CA LEU A 105 28.16 -12.87 -1.74
C LEU A 105 29.18 -11.99 -2.46
N PHE A 106 28.75 -10.89 -3.08
CA PHE A 106 29.64 -9.93 -3.76
C PHE A 106 30.49 -9.08 -2.79
N SER A 107 30.18 -9.10 -1.49
CA SER A 107 31.04 -8.49 -0.45
C SER A 107 32.24 -9.37 -0.05
N VAL A 108 32.22 -10.67 -0.38
CA VAL A 108 33.26 -11.63 0.01
C VAL A 108 34.56 -11.55 -0.82
N PRO A 109 34.55 -11.33 -2.16
CA PRO A 109 35.78 -11.27 -2.96
C PRO A 109 36.80 -10.23 -2.46
N PRO A 110 36.43 -8.98 -2.12
CA PRO A 110 37.37 -8.03 -1.53
C PRO A 110 38.02 -8.53 -0.24
N LEU A 111 37.28 -9.28 0.59
CA LEU A 111 37.81 -9.87 1.83
C LEU A 111 38.78 -11.02 1.54
N LEU A 112 38.46 -11.89 0.59
CA LEU A 112 39.37 -12.95 0.15
C LEU A 112 40.68 -12.38 -0.42
N ILE A 113 40.58 -11.28 -1.18
CA ILE A 113 41.74 -10.57 -1.73
C ILE A 113 42.58 -9.94 -0.61
N ALA A 114 41.94 -9.26 0.35
CA ALA A 114 42.64 -8.63 1.48
C ALA A 114 43.31 -9.65 2.43
N LEU A 115 42.84 -10.90 2.43
CA LEU A 115 43.41 -12.00 3.21
C LEU A 115 44.43 -12.85 2.43
N ASP A 116 44.82 -12.43 1.22
CA ASP A 116 45.70 -13.16 0.31
C ASP A 116 45.22 -14.60 0.03
N LYS A 117 43.90 -14.81 0.07
CA LYS A 117 43.26 -16.11 -0.25
C LYS A 117 42.93 -16.25 -1.74
N MET A 118 42.89 -15.13 -2.46
CA MET A 118 42.61 -15.06 -3.89
C MET A 118 43.23 -13.77 -4.43
N THR A 119 43.74 -13.80 -5.66
CA THR A 119 44.23 -12.60 -6.33
C THR A 119 43.09 -11.88 -7.09
N PRO A 120 43.18 -10.55 -7.32
CA PRO A 120 42.19 -9.84 -8.13
C PRO A 120 42.04 -10.41 -9.55
N GLN A 121 43.13 -10.91 -10.14
CA GLN A 121 43.14 -11.48 -11.49
C GLN A 121 42.45 -12.84 -11.55
N GLU A 122 42.60 -13.66 -10.51
CA GLU A 122 41.85 -14.92 -10.37
C GLU A 122 40.35 -14.65 -10.30
N TRP A 123 39.92 -13.68 -9.49
CA TRP A 123 38.51 -13.28 -9.40
C TRP A 123 37.96 -12.75 -10.73
N GLU A 124 38.71 -11.88 -11.40
CA GLU A 124 38.30 -11.37 -12.71
C GLU A 124 38.20 -12.49 -13.76
N THR A 125 39.11 -13.46 -13.71
CA THR A 125 39.07 -14.64 -14.58
C THR A 125 37.85 -15.51 -14.29
N LEU A 126 37.47 -15.69 -13.02
CA LEU A 126 36.25 -16.40 -12.61
C LEU A 126 34.99 -15.70 -13.15
N MET A 127 34.88 -14.38 -12.95
CA MET A 127 33.73 -13.59 -13.39
C MET A 127 33.58 -13.47 -14.91
N ARG A 128 34.68 -13.63 -15.66
CA ARG A 128 34.67 -13.65 -17.14
C ARG A 128 34.25 -15.00 -17.73
N ARG A 129 34.13 -16.07 -16.93
CA ARG A 129 33.66 -17.37 -17.42
C ARG A 129 32.21 -17.21 -17.89
N PRO A 130 31.91 -17.50 -19.17
CA PRO A 130 30.55 -17.40 -19.68
C PRO A 130 29.66 -18.43 -18.99
N GLN A 131 28.49 -17.97 -18.53
CA GLN A 131 27.45 -18.80 -17.97
C GLN A 131 26.23 -18.68 -18.88
N GLU A 132 25.56 -19.78 -19.17
CA GLU A 132 24.39 -19.81 -20.06
C GLU A 132 23.19 -20.39 -19.31
N THR A 133 22.04 -19.71 -19.39
CA THR A 133 20.78 -20.22 -18.84
C THR A 133 20.07 -21.15 -19.82
N SER A 134 20.27 -20.93 -21.11
CA SER A 134 19.81 -21.76 -22.21
C SER A 134 20.74 -21.58 -23.42
N PRO A 135 20.67 -22.45 -24.45
CA PRO A 135 21.54 -22.33 -25.61
C PRO A 135 21.45 -20.92 -26.23
N ASN A 136 22.58 -20.20 -26.24
CA ASN A 136 22.71 -18.81 -26.72
C ASN A 136 22.08 -17.72 -25.84
N LYS A 137 21.78 -17.98 -24.56
CA LYS A 137 21.31 -16.94 -23.63
C LYS A 137 22.29 -16.78 -22.46
N PRO A 138 23.17 -15.76 -22.49
CA PRO A 138 24.13 -15.53 -21.42
C PRO A 138 23.39 -15.15 -20.12
N LEU A 139 23.85 -15.72 -19.01
CA LEU A 139 23.41 -15.36 -17.66
C LEU A 139 24.01 -14.00 -17.29
N VAL A 140 23.15 -13.10 -16.81
CA VAL A 140 23.58 -11.80 -16.29
C VAL A 140 24.24 -12.02 -14.93
N MET A 141 25.51 -11.64 -14.81
CA MET A 141 26.31 -11.79 -13.59
C MET A 141 26.77 -10.44 -13.02
N ASP A 142 26.51 -9.33 -13.72
CA ASP A 142 26.85 -7.99 -13.26
C ASP A 142 25.87 -7.53 -12.17
N LEU A 143 26.39 -7.15 -11.00
CA LEU A 143 25.59 -6.81 -9.83
C LEU A 143 24.69 -5.58 -10.06
N ASN A 144 25.21 -4.54 -10.72
CA ASN A 144 24.42 -3.32 -11.00
C ASN A 144 23.27 -3.62 -11.96
N THR A 145 23.53 -4.42 -13.00
CA THR A 145 22.50 -4.86 -13.94
C THR A 145 21.45 -5.71 -13.23
N LEU A 146 21.85 -6.65 -12.36
CA LEU A 146 20.93 -7.47 -11.56
C LEU A 146 20.09 -6.63 -10.59
N GLU A 147 20.66 -5.57 -10.01
CA GLU A 147 19.94 -4.65 -9.14
C GLU A 147 18.87 -3.87 -9.91
N ASN A 148 19.20 -3.34 -11.09
CA ASN A 148 18.24 -2.66 -11.97
C ASN A 148 17.11 -3.61 -12.38
N ILE A 149 17.43 -4.84 -12.80
CA ILE A 149 16.42 -5.84 -13.13
C ILE A 149 15.55 -6.12 -11.91
N THR A 150 16.14 -6.28 -10.72
CA THR A 150 15.37 -6.51 -9.48
C THR A 150 14.41 -5.37 -9.20
N PHE A 151 14.85 -4.12 -9.35
CA PHE A 151 14.00 -2.95 -9.18
C PHE A 151 12.83 -2.95 -10.17
N ASP A 152 13.11 -3.17 -11.45
CA ASP A 152 12.11 -3.21 -12.51
C ASP A 152 11.07 -4.33 -12.27
N GLN A 153 11.53 -5.53 -11.88
CA GLN A 153 10.64 -6.66 -11.59
C GLN A 153 9.76 -6.41 -10.35
N LEU A 154 10.30 -5.79 -9.30
CA LEU A 154 9.51 -5.40 -8.13
C LEU A 154 8.46 -4.32 -8.48
N GLN A 155 8.79 -3.39 -9.37
CA GLN A 155 7.85 -2.40 -9.87
C GLN A 155 6.73 -3.04 -10.71
N ALA A 156 7.09 -3.99 -11.58
CA ALA A 156 6.14 -4.76 -12.38
C ALA A 156 5.18 -5.56 -11.49
N LEU A 157 5.68 -6.28 -10.48
CA LEU A 157 4.87 -7.02 -9.51
C LEU A 157 3.87 -6.12 -8.77
N ASN A 158 4.29 -4.90 -8.39
CA ASN A 158 3.37 -3.92 -7.78
C ASN A 158 2.26 -3.48 -8.76
N SER A 159 2.60 -3.25 -10.02
CA SER A 159 1.61 -2.91 -11.06
C SER A 159 0.62 -4.04 -11.32
N LEU A 160 1.09 -5.30 -11.28
CA LEU A 160 0.21 -6.47 -11.38
C LEU A 160 -0.73 -6.58 -10.18
N ARG A 161 -0.24 -6.29 -8.97
CA ARG A 161 -1.08 -6.27 -7.77
C ARG A 161 -2.20 -5.23 -7.86
N PHE A 162 -1.90 -4.01 -8.32
CA PHE A 162 -2.93 -2.99 -8.54
C PHE A 162 -3.98 -3.48 -9.55
N SER A 163 -3.54 -4.07 -10.66
CA SER A 163 -4.44 -4.62 -11.68
C SER A 163 -5.33 -5.75 -11.12
N LEU A 164 -4.78 -6.62 -10.26
CA LEU A 164 -5.56 -7.68 -9.59
C LEU A 164 -6.59 -7.12 -8.61
N ASN A 165 -6.28 -6.02 -7.91
CA ASN A 165 -7.25 -5.37 -7.02
C ASN A 165 -8.41 -4.77 -7.80
N ASP A 166 -8.13 -4.16 -8.96
CA ASP A 166 -9.17 -3.69 -9.87
C ASP A 166 -10.07 -4.85 -10.35
N PHE A 167 -9.47 -5.98 -10.76
CA PHE A 167 -10.22 -7.17 -11.15
C PHE A 167 -10.99 -7.81 -10.00
N ARG A 168 -10.48 -7.75 -8.77
CA ARG A 168 -11.19 -8.22 -7.58
C ARG A 168 -12.45 -7.41 -7.35
N ALA A 169 -12.36 -6.08 -7.43
CA ALA A 169 -13.51 -5.21 -7.29
C ALA A 169 -14.54 -5.46 -8.39
N GLU A 170 -14.10 -5.67 -9.64
CA GLU A 170 -14.98 -5.98 -10.77
C GLU A 170 -15.68 -7.33 -10.58
N ALA A 171 -14.94 -8.38 -10.22
CA ALA A 171 -15.50 -9.72 -9.96
C ALA A 171 -16.45 -9.74 -8.76
N GLN A 172 -16.18 -8.96 -7.71
CA GLN A 172 -17.08 -8.82 -6.56
C GLN A 172 -18.39 -8.14 -6.96
N ASN A 173 -18.31 -7.05 -7.72
CA ASN A 173 -19.52 -6.38 -8.22
C ASN A 173 -20.37 -7.30 -9.10
N ASP A 174 -19.73 -8.18 -9.88
CA ASP A 174 -20.44 -9.16 -10.70
C ASP A 174 -21.06 -10.27 -9.85
N ALA A 175 -20.37 -10.75 -8.81
CA ALA A 175 -20.94 -11.69 -7.83
C ALA A 175 -22.18 -11.09 -7.14
N ASP A 176 -22.09 -9.83 -6.70
CA ASP A 176 -23.20 -9.13 -6.05
C ASP A 176 -24.39 -8.97 -7.02
N LYS A 177 -24.14 -8.68 -8.30
CA LYS A 177 -25.19 -8.64 -9.34
C LYS A 177 -25.82 -10.00 -9.61
N GLU A 178 -25.08 -11.09 -9.49
CA GLU A 178 -25.61 -12.46 -9.63
C GLU A 178 -26.49 -12.84 -8.44
N GLN A 179 -26.19 -12.33 -7.23
CA GLN A 179 -26.99 -12.56 -6.02
C GLN A 179 -28.28 -11.72 -5.96
N LEU A 180 -28.26 -10.48 -6.45
CA LEU A 180 -29.42 -9.57 -6.44
C LEU A 180 -30.71 -10.13 -7.08
N PRO A 181 -30.72 -10.80 -8.25
CA PRO A 181 -31.94 -11.37 -8.83
C PRO A 181 -32.49 -12.53 -8.00
N PHE A 182 -31.63 -13.30 -7.33
CA PHE A 182 -32.06 -14.37 -6.43
C PHE A 182 -32.73 -13.84 -5.18
N GLU A 183 -32.37 -12.66 -4.66
CA GLU A 183 -33.10 -12.03 -3.55
C GLU A 183 -34.33 -11.23 -4.01
N GLY A 184 -34.24 -10.63 -5.20
CA GLY A 184 -35.31 -9.83 -5.79
C GLY A 184 -36.52 -10.66 -6.17
N GLU A 185 -36.34 -11.85 -6.74
CA GLU A 185 -37.45 -12.72 -7.13
C GLU A 185 -38.31 -13.22 -5.94
N PRO A 186 -37.77 -13.78 -4.86
CA PRO A 186 -38.55 -14.19 -3.70
C PRO A 186 -39.16 -12.99 -2.97
N ARG A 187 -38.48 -11.83 -2.88
CA ARG A 187 -39.11 -10.60 -2.38
C ARG A 187 -40.30 -10.19 -3.23
N ASN A 188 -40.15 -10.16 -4.56
CA ASN A 188 -41.24 -9.83 -5.48
C ASN A 188 -42.41 -10.83 -5.38
N ARG A 189 -42.12 -12.13 -5.17
CA ARG A 189 -43.16 -13.15 -4.92
C ARG A 189 -43.82 -12.95 -3.56
N LEU A 190 -43.06 -12.60 -2.52
CA LEU A 190 -43.60 -12.33 -1.18
C LEU A 190 -44.51 -11.09 -1.20
N ASP A 191 -44.09 -10.02 -1.88
CA ASP A 191 -44.88 -8.81 -2.08
C ASP A 191 -46.16 -9.10 -2.88
N SER A 192 -46.04 -9.94 -3.91
CA SER A 192 -47.20 -10.41 -4.69
C SER A 192 -48.18 -11.22 -3.83
N MET A 193 -47.68 -12.11 -2.96
CA MET A 193 -48.50 -12.84 -2.00
C MET A 193 -49.14 -11.93 -0.95
N GLN A 194 -48.39 -10.94 -0.43
CA GLN A 194 -48.93 -9.96 0.52
C GLN A 194 -50.04 -9.12 -0.12
N LYS A 195 -49.84 -8.67 -1.35
CA LYS A 195 -50.85 -7.94 -2.13
C LYS A 195 -52.10 -8.80 -2.36
N PHE A 196 -51.92 -10.05 -2.76
CA PHE A 196 -53.04 -10.99 -2.92
C PHE A 196 -53.80 -11.21 -1.61
N ASN A 197 -53.10 -11.32 -0.48
CA ASN A 197 -53.73 -11.42 0.84
C ASN A 197 -54.53 -10.16 1.22
N LEU A 198 -54.01 -8.96 0.92
CA LEU A 198 -54.74 -7.71 1.13
C LEU A 198 -56.01 -7.64 0.27
N ASP A 199 -55.91 -8.04 -1.00
CA ASP A 199 -57.06 -8.09 -1.92
C ASP A 199 -58.14 -9.07 -1.41
N ILE A 200 -57.74 -10.23 -0.86
CA ILE A 200 -58.67 -11.17 -0.20
C ILE A 200 -59.31 -10.53 1.03
N GLN A 201 -58.53 -9.88 1.90
CA GLN A 201 -59.06 -9.24 3.11
C GLN A 201 -60.07 -8.14 2.76
N ASP A 202 -59.79 -7.32 1.75
CA ASP A 202 -60.71 -6.30 1.27
C ASP A 202 -61.98 -6.91 0.65
N ALA A 203 -61.86 -7.98 -0.13
CA ALA A 203 -63.02 -8.70 -0.66
C ALA A 203 -63.91 -9.28 0.46
N VAL A 204 -63.31 -9.90 1.49
CA VAL A 204 -64.02 -10.41 2.67
C VAL A 204 -64.67 -9.26 3.46
N LYS A 205 -63.95 -8.16 3.67
CA LYS A 205 -64.47 -6.98 4.37
C LYS A 205 -65.63 -6.36 3.62
N ASN A 206 -65.55 -6.25 2.30
CA ASN A 206 -66.63 -5.77 1.45
C ASN A 206 -67.85 -6.71 1.47
N ALA A 207 -67.64 -8.03 1.52
CA ALA A 207 -68.72 -9.00 1.67
C ALA A 207 -69.41 -8.90 3.04
N LEU A 208 -68.65 -8.68 4.11
CA LEU A 208 -69.18 -8.51 5.48
C LEU A 208 -69.88 -7.16 5.68
N HIS A 209 -69.42 -6.10 5.02
CA HIS A 209 -70.03 -4.76 5.06
C HIS A 209 -71.09 -4.55 3.96
N GLY A 210 -71.43 -5.61 3.24
CA GLY A 210 -72.55 -5.65 2.32
C GLY A 210 -73.88 -5.38 3.05
N LYS A 211 -74.25 -4.10 3.11
CA LYS A 211 -75.59 -3.67 2.71
C LYS A 211 -76.04 -4.56 1.55
N ALA A 212 -77.11 -5.32 1.77
CA ALA A 212 -77.71 -6.18 0.78
C ALA A 212 -77.81 -5.44 -0.57
N PRO A 213 -77.35 -6.04 -1.68
CA PRO A 213 -77.59 -5.47 -2.99
C PRO A 213 -79.11 -5.34 -3.18
N ALA A 214 -79.54 -4.15 -3.57
CA ALA A 214 -80.93 -3.88 -3.88
C ALA A 214 -81.43 -4.89 -4.93
N PRO A 215 -82.71 -5.31 -4.87
CA PRO A 215 -83.29 -6.22 -5.85
C PRO A 215 -83.28 -5.55 -7.21
N VAL A 216 -82.40 -6.01 -8.09
CA VAL A 216 -82.37 -5.61 -9.50
C VAL A 216 -83.57 -6.24 -10.18
N GLN A 217 -84.41 -5.38 -10.73
CA GLN A 217 -85.57 -5.75 -11.52
C GLN A 217 -85.14 -6.41 -12.83
N ASP A 218 -85.79 -7.54 -13.05
CA ASP A 218 -86.08 -8.23 -14.29
C ASP A 218 -86.03 -7.35 -15.56
N ALA A 219 -85.02 -7.58 -16.39
CA ALA A 219 -85.06 -7.36 -17.83
C ALA A 219 -84.14 -8.39 -18.47
N GLY A 220 -84.72 -9.26 -19.29
CA GLY A 220 -84.10 -10.46 -19.81
C GLY A 220 -83.02 -10.25 -20.89
N GLU A 221 -82.64 -11.41 -21.42
CA GLU A 221 -81.74 -11.69 -22.55
C GLU A 221 -80.25 -11.86 -22.22
N GLY A 222 -79.80 -13.11 -22.42
CA GLY A 222 -78.39 -13.45 -22.65
C GLY A 222 -77.73 -14.24 -21.53
N THR A 223 -78.10 -15.51 -21.38
CA THR A 223 -77.31 -16.50 -20.63
C THR A 223 -75.88 -16.56 -21.19
N PRO A 224 -74.85 -16.19 -20.41
CA PRO A 224 -73.47 -16.45 -20.79
C PRO A 224 -73.24 -17.96 -20.68
N LYS A 225 -72.83 -18.59 -21.79
CA LYS A 225 -72.34 -19.96 -21.81
C LYS A 225 -71.30 -20.14 -20.71
N VAL A 226 -71.60 -21.02 -19.76
CA VAL A 226 -70.62 -21.62 -18.85
C VAL A 226 -69.52 -22.21 -19.74
N ARG A 227 -68.32 -21.62 -19.73
CA ARG A 227 -67.12 -22.29 -20.24
C ARG A 227 -66.97 -23.56 -19.44
N GLY A 228 -66.97 -24.71 -20.12
CA GLY A 228 -66.82 -26.00 -19.47
C GLY A 228 -65.48 -26.06 -18.75
N GLU A 229 -65.47 -26.63 -17.56
CA GLU A 229 -64.27 -26.81 -16.73
C GLU A 229 -63.14 -27.51 -17.50
N ASP A 230 -63.47 -28.31 -18.53
CA ASP A 230 -62.51 -28.97 -19.43
C ASP A 230 -61.63 -28.00 -20.25
N GLU A 231 -62.08 -26.77 -20.50
CA GLU A 231 -61.26 -25.75 -21.18
C GLU A 231 -60.26 -25.08 -20.24
N ILE A 232 -60.60 -24.96 -18.95
CA ILE A 232 -59.74 -24.39 -17.91
C ILE A 232 -58.67 -25.40 -17.47
N ILE A 233 -59.00 -26.69 -17.44
CA ILE A 233 -58.05 -27.76 -17.12
C ILE A 233 -56.99 -27.90 -18.22
N ARG A 234 -57.38 -27.75 -19.50
CA ARG A 234 -56.47 -27.86 -20.64
C ARG A 234 -55.54 -26.64 -20.81
N GLU A 235 -55.98 -25.43 -20.44
CA GLU A 235 -55.12 -24.23 -20.40
C GLU A 235 -54.08 -24.28 -19.27
N ASN A 236 -54.34 -25.02 -18.19
CA ASN A 236 -53.36 -25.22 -17.10
C ASN A 236 -52.36 -26.36 -17.38
N GLU A 237 -52.67 -27.29 -18.29
CA GLU A 237 -51.79 -28.40 -18.66
C GLU A 237 -50.57 -27.90 -19.45
N GLU A 238 -50.73 -26.94 -20.37
CA GLU A 238 -49.63 -26.28 -21.09
C GLU A 238 -48.71 -25.46 -20.18
N PHE A 239 -49.18 -25.03 -19.00
CA PHE A 239 -48.38 -24.26 -18.05
C PHE A 239 -47.49 -25.14 -17.16
N ILE A 240 -47.82 -26.43 -17.01
CA ILE A 240 -47.08 -27.38 -16.16
C ILE A 240 -46.08 -28.24 -16.97
N GLU A 241 -46.29 -28.44 -18.27
CA GLU A 241 -45.39 -29.25 -19.11
C GLU A 241 -44.11 -28.51 -19.59
N GLY A 242 -44.00 -27.19 -19.40
CA GLY A 242 -42.85 -26.40 -19.84
C GLY A 242 -41.57 -26.49 -18.98
N LEU A 243 -41.57 -27.28 -17.91
CA LEU A 243 -40.48 -27.31 -16.91
C LEU A 243 -39.73 -28.64 -16.81
N ILE A 244 -40.03 -29.65 -17.64
CA ILE A 244 -39.44 -31.01 -17.48
C ILE A 244 -38.71 -31.56 -18.73
N GLU A 245 -38.71 -30.90 -19.88
CA GLU A 245 -37.93 -31.38 -21.05
C GLU A 245 -36.65 -30.58 -21.31
N SER A 246 -35.61 -30.89 -20.55
CA SER A 246 -34.23 -30.88 -21.05
C SER A 246 -33.34 -31.79 -20.21
N GLY A 247 -33.49 -33.09 -20.45
CA GLY A 247 -32.46 -34.08 -20.12
C GLY A 247 -31.57 -34.34 -21.34
N SER A 248 -30.27 -34.08 -21.19
CA SER A 248 -29.17 -34.80 -21.87
C SER A 248 -27.93 -34.61 -20.98
N GLU A 249 -27.59 -35.58 -20.13
CA GLU A 249 -26.72 -36.75 -20.38
C GLU A 249 -25.29 -36.53 -19.82
N HIS A 250 -24.94 -37.38 -18.84
CA HIS A 250 -23.59 -37.81 -18.40
C HIS A 250 -22.77 -36.79 -17.59
N ASP A 251 -22.03 -37.14 -16.53
CA ASP A 251 -21.43 -38.44 -16.17
C ASP A 251 -21.34 -38.57 -14.63
N ASP A 252 -21.49 -39.81 -14.16
CA ASP A 252 -21.24 -40.25 -12.80
C ASP A 252 -19.75 -40.11 -12.46
N HIS A 253 -19.43 -39.52 -11.31
CA HIS A 253 -18.35 -40.04 -10.46
C HIS A 253 -18.58 -39.68 -8.99
N ASP A 254 -18.84 -40.74 -8.22
CA ASP A 254 -18.60 -40.91 -6.79
C ASP A 254 -17.44 -40.04 -6.28
N ASP A 255 -17.66 -39.28 -5.21
CA ASP A 255 -16.86 -39.49 -4.01
C ASP A 255 -17.53 -38.89 -2.75
N GLN A 256 -17.54 -39.75 -1.74
CA GLN A 256 -18.07 -39.54 -0.40
C GLN A 256 -17.40 -38.35 0.29
N VAL A 257 -18.18 -37.45 0.91
CA VAL A 257 -17.69 -36.70 2.06
C VAL A 257 -18.74 -36.67 3.16
N SER A 258 -18.28 -37.14 4.31
CA SER A 258 -18.94 -37.20 5.59
C SER A 258 -19.36 -35.84 6.13
N VAL A 259 -20.50 -35.91 6.81
CA VAL A 259 -21.09 -34.97 7.76
C VAL A 259 -20.11 -34.64 8.90
N ASP A 260 -20.10 -33.37 9.32
CA ASP A 260 -20.13 -32.87 10.72
C ASP A 260 -19.73 -31.37 10.65
N GLU A 261 -20.69 -30.44 10.71
CA GLU A 261 -21.15 -29.77 11.94
C GLU A 261 -20.00 -29.15 12.75
N ASP A 262 -19.85 -27.82 12.74
CA ASP A 262 -19.94 -27.04 13.99
C ASP A 262 -20.09 -25.54 13.73
N MET A 263 -20.91 -24.94 14.58
CA MET A 263 -21.35 -23.56 14.63
C MET A 263 -20.27 -22.58 15.10
N GLY A 264 -20.37 -21.34 14.66
CA GLY A 264 -19.56 -20.24 15.18
C GLY A 264 -20.02 -18.87 14.68
N SER A 265 -21.30 -18.56 14.92
CA SER A 265 -21.88 -17.23 14.75
C SER A 265 -21.42 -16.32 15.89
N ASP A 266 -20.66 -15.26 15.59
CA ASP A 266 -20.55 -14.10 16.48
C ASP A 266 -20.63 -12.80 15.68
N SER A 267 -21.83 -12.22 15.73
CA SER A 267 -22.19 -10.90 15.26
C SER A 267 -22.01 -9.92 16.42
N ALA A 268 -20.96 -9.10 16.39
CA ALA A 268 -20.84 -7.93 17.25
C ALA A 268 -21.28 -6.68 16.46
N HIS A 269 -22.52 -6.28 16.71
CA HIS A 269 -22.99 -4.91 16.51
C HIS A 269 -22.25 -4.02 17.53
N ASP A 270 -21.52 -3.01 17.07
CA ASP A 270 -21.07 -1.92 17.93
C ASP A 270 -21.81 -0.64 17.54
N ASP A 271 -22.69 -0.27 18.45
CA ASP A 271 -23.52 0.91 18.53
C ASP A 271 -22.71 1.98 19.30
N LEU A 272 -22.23 3.01 18.61
CA LEU A 272 -21.54 4.12 19.26
C LEU A 272 -22.30 5.44 19.04
N SER A 273 -22.91 5.81 20.16
CA SER A 273 -23.60 7.03 20.54
C SER A 273 -22.97 8.34 20.05
N GLU A 274 -23.88 9.22 19.61
CA GLU A 274 -23.69 10.66 19.50
C GLU A 274 -23.27 11.26 20.86
N ALA A 275 -22.13 11.97 20.88
CA ALA A 275 -21.72 12.81 21.98
C ALA A 275 -21.55 14.24 21.47
N GLU A 276 -22.55 15.07 21.75
CA GLU A 276 -22.48 16.52 21.69
C GLU A 276 -21.45 17.01 22.72
N GLY A 277 -20.43 17.72 22.26
CA GLY A 277 -19.37 18.29 23.09
C GLY A 277 -19.21 19.77 22.76
N SER A 278 -19.56 20.59 23.73
CA SER A 278 -19.58 22.05 23.77
C SER A 278 -18.28 22.73 23.39
N GLU A 279 -18.42 23.83 22.62
CA GLU A 279 -17.42 24.86 22.37
C GLU A 279 -17.12 25.61 23.68
N GLU A 280 -15.91 25.50 24.21
CA GLU A 280 -15.35 26.43 25.20
C GLU A 280 -14.04 27.01 24.65
N GLU A 281 -14.04 28.35 24.52
CA GLU A 281 -12.89 29.16 24.14
C GLU A 281 -11.79 29.10 25.22
N PRO A 282 -10.49 29.01 24.86
CA PRO A 282 -9.43 29.11 25.85
C PRO A 282 -9.14 30.58 26.18
N GLU A 283 -9.39 30.94 27.45
CA GLU A 283 -8.93 32.19 28.07
C GLU A 283 -7.38 32.25 28.11
N GLU A 284 -6.86 33.42 27.80
CA GLU A 284 -5.43 33.78 27.85
C GLU A 284 -4.89 33.68 29.30
N VAL A 285 -4.11 32.63 29.58
CA VAL A 285 -3.35 32.50 30.83
C VAL A 285 -2.05 33.30 30.71
N TRP A 286 -1.96 34.36 31.51
CA TRP A 286 -0.78 35.20 31.68
C TRP A 286 0.39 34.40 32.28
N GLN A 287 1.55 34.53 31.64
CA GLN A 287 2.83 34.01 32.13
C GLN A 287 3.33 34.92 33.27
N GLU A 288 3.34 34.40 34.49
CA GLU A 288 4.12 34.98 35.59
C GLU A 288 5.55 34.40 35.54
N GLU A 289 6.51 35.32 35.45
CA GLU A 289 7.95 35.05 35.55
C GLU A 289 8.36 34.66 36.98
N PRO A 290 9.51 33.99 37.15
CA PRO A 290 9.83 33.22 38.34
C PRO A 290 10.44 34.06 39.48
N ASP A 291 9.94 33.86 40.70
CA ASP A 291 10.60 34.34 41.92
C ASP A 291 11.90 33.56 42.19
N GLU A 292 13.01 34.29 42.21
CA GLU A 292 14.32 33.83 42.68
C GLU A 292 14.27 33.58 44.20
N PRO A 293 14.57 32.38 44.72
CA PRO A 293 14.75 32.22 46.15
C PRO A 293 16.12 32.76 46.57
N GLU A 294 16.06 33.67 47.56
CA GLU A 294 17.16 34.29 48.27
C GLU A 294 18.19 33.28 48.80
N GLN A 295 19.46 33.66 48.66
CA GLN A 295 20.61 33.00 49.25
C GLN A 295 20.59 33.18 50.78
N GLU A 296 20.29 32.12 51.52
CA GLU A 296 20.65 32.02 52.93
C GLU A 296 21.97 31.24 53.05
N GLU A 297 23.05 31.95 53.40
CA GLU A 297 24.29 31.36 53.89
C GLU A 297 24.05 30.85 55.33
N PRO A 298 24.24 29.55 55.63
CA PRO A 298 24.37 29.10 57.00
C PRO A 298 25.83 29.20 57.45
N GLU A 299 25.97 29.96 58.52
CA GLU A 299 27.19 30.25 59.28
C GLU A 299 27.91 28.98 59.76
N ASP A 300 29.24 29.07 59.75
CA ASP A 300 30.19 28.17 60.37
C ASP A 300 29.89 27.94 61.86
N GLU A 301 29.41 26.76 62.25
CA GLU A 301 29.63 26.26 63.61
C GLU A 301 29.84 24.74 63.68
N ASP A 302 30.91 24.41 64.42
CA ASP A 302 31.15 23.19 65.19
C ASP A 302 31.84 22.01 64.50
N GLN A 303 33.18 22.09 64.54
CA GLN A 303 34.10 20.96 64.49
C GLN A 303 33.70 19.90 65.54
N ARG A 304 33.17 18.75 65.07
CA ARG A 304 33.24 17.49 65.83
C ARG A 304 34.00 16.47 65.02
N GLU A 305 35.25 16.29 65.43
CA GLU A 305 36.01 15.07 65.20
C GLU A 305 35.22 13.91 65.82
N LEU A 306 34.54 13.14 64.97
CA LEU A 306 34.18 11.75 65.25
C LEU A 306 34.99 10.90 64.28
N GLU A 307 36.18 10.55 64.75
CA GLU A 307 36.87 9.33 64.37
C GLU A 307 35.94 8.17 64.75
N ASP A 308 35.41 7.45 63.77
CA ASP A 308 35.19 6.01 63.86
C ASP A 308 34.95 5.45 62.44
N GLU A 309 35.82 4.53 62.07
CA GLU A 309 35.76 3.65 60.91
C GLU A 309 34.47 2.83 60.93
N ASP A 310 33.63 2.98 59.90
CA ASP A 310 32.76 1.90 59.42
C ASP A 310 32.52 2.13 57.92
N ASP A 311 32.93 1.15 57.11
CA ASP A 311 32.71 1.03 55.67
C ASP A 311 31.24 1.35 55.29
N ILE A 312 30.94 2.60 54.93
CA ILE A 312 29.67 2.95 54.28
C ILE A 312 29.80 2.52 52.81
N PRO A 313 29.02 1.53 52.35
CA PRO A 313 29.17 0.98 51.00
C PRO A 313 28.94 2.05 49.94
N GLU A 314 29.72 1.95 48.86
CA GLU A 314 29.75 2.75 47.63
C GLU A 314 28.41 2.77 46.83
N GLU A 315 27.26 2.57 47.47
CA GLU A 315 25.92 2.45 46.86
C GLU A 315 25.20 3.79 46.65
N PHE A 316 25.57 4.86 47.35
CA PHE A 316 24.90 6.17 47.25
C PHE A 316 24.97 6.83 45.86
N PRO A 317 26.13 6.84 45.14
CA PRO A 317 26.23 7.43 43.80
C PRO A 317 25.35 6.72 42.75
N ARG A 318 25.01 5.44 42.96
CA ARG A 318 24.15 4.69 42.03
C ARG A 318 22.71 5.16 42.09
N ARG A 319 22.19 5.49 43.28
CA ARG A 319 20.78 5.88 43.46
C ARG A 319 20.46 7.24 42.84
N GLU A 320 21.39 8.20 42.94
CA GLU A 320 21.21 9.52 42.34
C GLU A 320 21.25 9.47 40.81
N ASN A 321 22.16 8.67 40.24
CA ASN A 321 22.24 8.47 38.79
C ASN A 321 20.95 7.84 38.24
N LEU A 322 20.35 6.87 38.94
CA LEU A 322 19.07 6.28 38.56
C LEU A 322 17.93 7.31 38.60
N ARG A 323 17.90 8.17 39.62
CA ARG A 323 16.91 9.27 39.69
C ARG A 323 17.06 10.25 38.52
N ARG A 324 18.29 10.67 38.21
CA ARG A 324 18.56 11.56 37.06
C ARG A 324 18.13 10.92 35.75
N ARG A 325 18.39 9.62 35.56
CA ARG A 325 17.95 8.89 34.36
C ARG A 325 16.43 8.77 34.28
N ALA A 326 15.74 8.52 35.39
CA ALA A 326 14.28 8.45 35.43
C ALA A 326 13.63 9.78 34.99
N ILE A 327 14.09 10.91 35.54
CA ILE A 327 13.62 12.25 35.15
C ILE A 327 13.89 12.51 33.65
N GLN A 328 15.04 12.08 33.14
CA GLN A 328 15.34 12.22 31.71
C GLN A 328 14.37 11.40 30.84
N ILE A 329 14.09 10.15 31.21
CA ILE A 329 13.15 9.29 30.48
C ILE A 329 11.74 9.89 30.48
N GLU A 330 11.28 10.45 31.59
CA GLU A 330 9.97 11.12 31.68
C GLU A 330 9.89 12.34 30.75
N ASN A 331 10.94 13.17 30.73
CA ASN A 331 11.02 14.30 29.81
C ASN A 331 11.03 13.83 28.33
N GLU A 332 11.74 12.75 28.02
CA GLU A 332 11.75 12.15 26.68
C GLU A 332 10.37 11.57 26.30
N ILE A 333 9.64 10.95 27.25
CA ILE A 333 8.28 10.46 27.05
C ILE A 333 7.37 11.63 26.68
N ARG A 334 7.34 12.69 27.51
CA ARG A 334 6.49 13.88 27.27
C ARG A 334 6.79 14.53 25.92
N SER A 335 8.08 14.66 25.57
CA SER A 335 8.50 15.20 24.27
C SER A 335 8.07 14.31 23.11
N THR A 336 8.14 12.99 23.27
CA THR A 336 7.73 12.01 22.24
C THR A 336 6.22 12.01 22.05
N GLU A 337 5.44 12.12 23.13
CA GLU A 337 3.97 12.26 23.10
C GLU A 337 3.56 13.54 22.37
N GLN A 338 4.19 14.68 22.69
CA GLN A 338 3.96 15.92 21.97
C GLN A 338 4.28 15.78 20.47
N ALA A 339 5.35 15.08 20.11
CA ALA A 339 5.69 14.83 18.72
C ALA A 339 4.62 13.98 18.01
N ILE A 340 4.04 12.97 18.68
CA ILE A 340 2.92 12.18 18.14
C ILE A 340 1.72 13.07 17.86
N HIS A 341 1.33 13.91 18.84
CA HIS A 341 0.22 14.85 18.68
C HIS A 341 0.46 15.82 17.51
N ASN A 342 1.67 16.39 17.40
CA ASN A 342 2.03 17.26 16.29
C ASN A 342 1.89 16.56 14.92
N PHE A 343 2.29 15.29 14.81
CA PHE A 343 2.09 14.53 13.58
C PHE A 343 0.62 14.24 13.29
N GLU A 344 -0.19 13.96 14.31
CA GLU A 344 -1.63 13.75 14.16
C GLU A 344 -2.34 15.01 13.67
N GLU A 345 -1.95 16.18 14.20
CA GLU A 345 -2.47 17.47 13.73
C GLU A 345 -2.11 17.73 12.26
N ILE A 346 -0.86 17.48 11.86
CA ILE A 346 -0.41 17.60 10.47
C ILE A 346 -1.20 16.66 9.55
N LEU A 347 -1.42 15.41 9.98
CA LEU A 347 -2.20 14.45 9.19
C LEU A 347 -3.64 14.92 9.01
N ARG A 348 -4.28 15.40 10.08
CA ARG A 348 -5.63 15.97 10.02
C ARG A 348 -5.72 17.16 9.08
N GLN A 349 -4.73 18.05 9.08
CA GLN A 349 -4.67 19.19 8.15
C GLN A 349 -4.62 18.71 6.69
N TYR A 350 -3.75 17.74 6.37
CA TYR A 350 -3.64 17.20 5.01
C TYR A 350 -4.85 16.38 4.56
N GLU A 351 -5.54 15.68 5.46
CA GLU A 351 -6.77 14.94 5.15
C GLU A 351 -7.93 15.83 4.70
N GLN A 352 -7.91 17.11 5.09
CA GLN A 352 -8.91 18.10 4.67
C GLN A 352 -8.59 18.74 3.31
N GLU A 353 -7.36 18.61 2.82
CA GLU A 353 -6.98 19.16 1.52
C GLU A 353 -7.54 18.30 0.38
N PRO A 354 -8.13 18.91 -0.67
CA PRO A 354 -8.66 18.16 -1.80
C PRO A 354 -7.53 17.51 -2.59
N LEU A 355 -7.72 16.24 -2.96
CA LEU A 355 -6.75 15.48 -3.75
C LEU A 355 -7.30 15.13 -5.13
N CYS A 356 -6.41 14.97 -6.11
CA CYS A 356 -6.73 14.38 -7.40
C CYS A 356 -5.74 13.26 -7.78
N PRO A 357 -6.10 12.43 -8.79
CA PRO A 357 -5.19 11.40 -9.29
C PRO A 357 -3.86 11.97 -9.78
N PRO A 358 -2.73 11.26 -9.57
CA PRO A 358 -1.41 11.70 -10.01
C PRO A 358 -1.34 11.85 -11.54
N ARG A 359 -0.48 12.76 -11.97
CA ARG A 359 -0.14 12.93 -13.39
C ARG A 359 0.63 11.71 -13.90
N ARG A 360 0.08 11.02 -14.90
CA ARG A 360 0.67 9.79 -15.45
C ARG A 360 1.67 10.09 -16.56
N PHE A 361 2.94 10.24 -16.21
CA PHE A 361 4.01 10.49 -17.17
C PHE A 361 4.33 9.26 -18.05
N ASP A 362 4.35 8.06 -17.48
CA ASP A 362 4.82 6.86 -18.18
C ASP A 362 3.73 6.15 -18.99
N LEU A 363 2.45 6.41 -18.67
CA LEU A 363 1.29 5.76 -19.31
C LEU A 363 0.70 6.57 -20.47
N GLY A 364 1.30 7.71 -20.81
CA GLY A 364 0.77 8.63 -21.81
C GLY A 364 1.00 8.26 -23.27
N ARG A 365 1.45 7.02 -23.57
CA ARG A 365 1.81 6.62 -24.93
C ARG A 365 0.58 6.65 -25.85
N ILE A 366 0.71 7.33 -26.98
CA ILE A 366 -0.36 7.40 -27.98
C ILE A 366 -0.41 6.06 -28.74
N VAL A 367 -1.42 5.25 -28.46
CA VAL A 367 -1.62 3.95 -29.12
C VAL A 367 -2.51 4.09 -30.37
N ARG A 368 -3.40 5.08 -30.39
CA ARG A 368 -4.42 5.24 -31.43
C ARG A 368 -3.80 5.72 -32.74
N GLY A 369 -4.07 5.01 -33.83
CA GLY A 369 -3.47 5.27 -35.15
C GLY A 369 -3.76 6.66 -35.71
N ASN A 370 -4.96 7.18 -35.50
CA ASN A 370 -5.39 8.52 -35.92
C ASN A 370 -4.72 9.66 -35.13
N GLU A 371 -4.17 9.38 -33.95
CA GLU A 371 -3.55 10.38 -33.07
C GLU A 371 -2.01 10.41 -33.21
N ARG A 372 -1.42 9.56 -34.07
CA ARG A 372 0.04 9.48 -34.28
C ARG A 372 0.69 10.78 -34.79
N TYR A 373 -0.09 11.71 -35.32
CA TYR A 373 0.41 13.01 -35.78
C TYR A 373 0.26 14.12 -34.74
N MET A 374 -0.34 13.82 -33.58
CA MET A 374 -0.44 14.78 -32.48
C MET A 374 0.96 15.12 -31.97
N LYS A 375 1.26 16.42 -31.91
CA LYS A 375 2.52 16.93 -31.37
C LYS A 375 2.35 17.26 -29.90
N CYS A 376 3.31 16.85 -29.08
CA CYS A 376 3.41 17.33 -27.71
C CYS A 376 3.58 18.86 -27.73
N ALA A 377 2.82 19.56 -26.90
CA ALA A 377 2.85 21.02 -26.86
C ALA A 377 4.16 21.58 -26.28
N PHE A 378 4.95 20.73 -25.62
CA PHE A 378 6.16 21.11 -24.88
C PHE A 378 7.43 20.69 -25.62
N CYS A 379 7.68 19.38 -25.77
CA CYS A 379 8.88 18.86 -26.44
C CYS A 379 8.74 18.66 -27.96
N GLU A 380 7.57 18.97 -28.53
CA GLU A 380 7.25 18.87 -29.96
C GLU A 380 7.35 17.46 -30.59
N ALA A 381 7.65 16.44 -29.79
CA ALA A 381 7.62 15.04 -30.20
C ALA A 381 6.24 14.68 -30.77
N SER A 382 6.22 14.01 -31.91
CA SER A 382 4.98 13.66 -32.64
C SER A 382 4.62 12.20 -32.39
N GLY A 383 3.38 11.93 -31.96
CA GLY A 383 2.83 10.58 -31.85
C GLY A 383 3.41 9.69 -30.74
N ILE A 384 4.27 10.24 -29.87
CA ILE A 384 4.91 9.47 -28.79
C ILE A 384 4.03 9.49 -27.54
N HIS A 385 3.62 10.68 -27.08
CA HIS A 385 2.84 10.87 -25.87
C HIS A 385 1.90 12.09 -25.97
N TYR A 386 0.83 12.10 -25.17
CA TYR A 386 0.02 13.29 -24.99
C TYR A 386 0.79 14.35 -24.19
N SER A 387 0.54 15.64 -24.46
CA SER A 387 1.21 16.75 -23.77
C SER A 387 1.15 16.63 -22.24
N ASP A 388 0.03 16.16 -21.70
CA ASP A 388 -0.18 15.98 -20.25
C ASP A 388 0.88 15.06 -19.59
N SER A 389 1.37 14.08 -20.34
CA SER A 389 2.32 13.05 -19.94
C SER A 389 3.77 13.33 -20.39
N CYS A 390 4.09 14.57 -20.77
CA CYS A 390 5.44 14.90 -21.21
C CYS A 390 6.47 14.72 -20.08
N THR A 391 7.44 13.83 -20.27
CA THR A 391 8.53 13.55 -19.31
C THR A 391 9.69 14.55 -19.41
N ALA A 392 9.86 15.20 -20.56
CA ALA A 392 10.92 16.20 -20.76
C ALA A 392 10.69 17.47 -19.94
N PHE A 393 9.43 17.82 -19.71
CA PHE A 393 9.01 19.01 -18.95
C PHE A 393 7.98 18.56 -17.93
N ARG A 394 8.40 18.32 -16.68
CA ARG A 394 7.52 17.81 -15.63
C ARG A 394 6.87 18.94 -14.83
N ASP A 395 7.62 20.01 -14.59
CA ASP A 395 7.18 21.13 -13.75
C ASP A 395 6.04 21.94 -14.42
N PRO A 396 4.89 22.11 -13.75
CA PRO A 396 3.79 22.92 -14.27
C PRO A 396 4.15 24.39 -14.49
N LEU A 397 5.07 24.97 -13.70
CA LEU A 397 5.50 26.36 -13.89
C LEU A 397 6.32 26.51 -15.17
N GLU A 398 7.31 25.65 -15.38
CA GLU A 398 8.09 25.57 -16.62
C GLU A 398 7.19 25.37 -17.85
N ARG A 399 6.22 24.45 -17.76
CA ARG A 399 5.23 24.24 -18.85
C ARG A 399 4.44 25.51 -19.17
N ARG A 400 4.04 26.28 -18.16
CA ARG A 400 3.31 27.54 -18.34
C ARG A 400 4.17 28.60 -19.02
N GLU A 401 5.46 28.68 -18.68
CA GLU A 401 6.40 29.59 -19.33
C GLU A 401 6.57 29.25 -20.81
N LEU A 402 6.83 27.97 -21.13
CA LEU A 402 6.99 27.51 -22.51
C LEU A 402 5.77 27.84 -23.40
N ILE A 403 4.56 27.66 -22.86
CA ILE A 403 3.33 28.01 -23.58
C ILE A 403 3.19 29.52 -23.78
N ARG A 404 3.60 30.32 -22.78
CA ARG A 404 3.60 31.78 -22.86
C ARG A 404 4.58 32.27 -23.92
N GLU A 405 5.83 31.81 -23.88
CA GLU A 405 6.90 32.17 -24.82
C GLU A 405 6.55 31.73 -26.25
N ALA A 406 5.97 30.54 -26.41
CA ALA A 406 5.53 30.05 -27.71
C ALA A 406 4.26 30.77 -28.24
N GLY A 407 3.67 31.69 -27.47
CA GLY A 407 2.45 32.41 -27.84
C GLY A 407 1.24 31.51 -28.03
N ARG A 408 1.16 30.39 -27.30
CA ARG A 408 0.06 29.42 -27.37
C ARG A 408 -1.04 29.77 -26.35
N CYS A 409 -2.27 29.36 -26.64
CA CYS A 409 -3.39 29.56 -25.71
C CYS A 409 -3.28 28.63 -24.49
N TRP A 410 -3.50 29.15 -23.29
CA TRP A 410 -3.44 28.41 -22.02
C TRP A 410 -4.50 27.31 -21.89
N THR A 411 -5.60 27.44 -22.62
CA THR A 411 -6.75 26.54 -22.53
C THR A 411 -6.74 25.45 -23.59
N CYS A 412 -6.33 25.75 -24.83
CA CYS A 412 -6.33 24.78 -25.93
C CYS A 412 -4.95 24.42 -26.47
N LEU A 413 -3.89 25.10 -26.02
CA LEU A 413 -2.49 24.92 -26.45
C LEU A 413 -2.20 25.27 -27.92
N GLU A 414 -3.17 25.85 -28.64
CA GLU A 414 -3.01 26.26 -30.05
C GLU A 414 -2.51 27.71 -30.17
N ARG A 415 -1.74 28.01 -31.23
CA ARG A 415 -1.25 29.36 -31.54
C ARG A 415 -2.37 30.26 -32.10
N MET A 416 -3.19 29.71 -33.00
CA MET A 416 -4.28 30.44 -33.68
C MET A 416 -5.60 30.28 -32.91
N CYS A 417 -5.66 30.87 -31.72
CA CYS A 417 -6.85 30.85 -30.87
C CYS A 417 -7.21 32.29 -30.47
N ALA A 418 -8.50 32.59 -30.34
CA ALA A 418 -8.99 33.90 -29.89
C ALA A 418 -8.67 34.20 -28.40
N ARG A 419 -8.27 33.17 -27.63
CA ARG A 419 -7.84 33.21 -26.22
C ARG A 419 -8.96 33.65 -25.25
N GLY A 420 -8.67 33.51 -23.95
CA GLY A 420 -9.58 33.87 -22.87
C GLY A 420 -10.94 33.19 -22.97
N ALA A 421 -12.00 33.91 -22.59
CA ALA A 421 -13.38 33.43 -22.61
C ALA A 421 -13.90 33.07 -24.03
N THR A 422 -13.24 33.55 -25.08
CA THR A 422 -13.61 33.28 -26.48
C THR A 422 -12.96 32.01 -27.04
N CYS A 423 -12.05 31.38 -26.29
CA CYS A 423 -11.48 30.09 -26.67
C CYS A 423 -12.57 29.01 -26.69
N ARG A 424 -12.64 28.21 -27.75
CA ARG A 424 -13.61 27.10 -27.88
C ARG A 424 -13.55 26.09 -26.74
N LYS A 425 -12.38 25.94 -26.10
CA LYS A 425 -12.17 25.05 -24.95
C LYS A 425 -12.28 25.75 -23.59
N TYR A 426 -12.65 27.03 -23.53
CA TYR A 426 -12.71 27.78 -22.27
C TYR A 426 -13.64 27.15 -21.23
N LEU A 427 -14.79 26.65 -21.68
CA LEU A 427 -15.80 26.04 -20.80
C LEU A 427 -15.51 24.57 -20.48
N THR A 428 -14.48 23.97 -21.09
CA THR A 428 -14.09 22.59 -20.79
C THR A 428 -13.45 22.54 -19.38
N PRO A 429 -14.00 21.76 -18.44
CA PRO A 429 -13.43 21.65 -17.11
C PRO A 429 -12.10 20.89 -17.17
N CYS A 430 -11.18 21.26 -16.29
CA CYS A 430 -9.92 20.55 -16.11
C CYS A 430 -10.18 19.14 -15.58
N PHE A 431 -9.44 18.15 -16.09
CA PHE A 431 -9.50 16.78 -15.59
C PHE A 431 -9.14 16.67 -14.11
N TYR A 432 -8.19 17.46 -13.64
CA TYR A 432 -7.64 17.39 -12.27
C TYR A 432 -8.45 18.21 -11.26
N CYS A 433 -8.45 19.54 -11.37
CA CYS A 433 -9.10 20.41 -10.38
C CYS A 433 -10.56 20.76 -10.71
N ARG A 434 -11.10 20.34 -11.86
CA ARG A 434 -12.45 20.66 -12.35
C ARG A 434 -12.74 22.13 -12.67
N ASP A 435 -11.82 23.05 -12.37
CA ASP A 435 -11.92 24.45 -12.80
C ASP A 435 -11.80 24.62 -14.31
N ARG A 436 -12.23 25.78 -14.81
CA ARG A 436 -12.24 26.15 -16.22
C ARG A 436 -11.09 27.10 -16.58
N GLY A 437 -10.91 27.36 -17.86
CA GLY A 437 -9.97 28.39 -18.35
C GLY A 437 -8.52 27.95 -18.55
N HIS A 438 -8.14 26.73 -18.16
CA HIS A 438 -6.79 26.20 -18.40
C HIS A 438 -6.82 24.76 -18.94
N HIS A 439 -5.75 24.36 -19.64
CA HIS A 439 -5.57 22.99 -20.13
C HIS A 439 -5.04 22.10 -19.00
N SER A 440 -5.50 20.85 -18.90
CA SER A 440 -5.09 19.91 -17.83
C SER A 440 -3.57 19.66 -17.75
N ALA A 441 -2.89 19.73 -18.89
CA ALA A 441 -1.43 19.65 -18.98
C ALA A 441 -0.67 20.79 -18.28
N LEU A 442 -1.35 21.90 -17.96
CA LEU A 442 -0.81 23.07 -17.25
C LEU A 442 -1.33 23.19 -15.80
N CYS A 443 -2.18 22.26 -15.38
CA CYS A 443 -2.71 22.21 -14.02
C CYS A 443 -1.60 21.76 -13.06
N ASP A 444 -1.42 22.50 -11.98
CA ASP A 444 -0.50 22.26 -10.86
C ASP A 444 -1.12 21.39 -9.76
N PHE A 445 -2.45 21.27 -9.73
CA PHE A 445 -3.18 20.47 -8.76
C PHE A 445 -2.74 19.00 -8.62
N PRO A 446 -2.42 18.24 -9.70
CA PRO A 446 -1.89 16.88 -9.53
C PRO A 446 -0.54 16.87 -8.81
N ASP A 447 0.34 17.82 -9.13
CA ASP A 447 1.66 17.95 -8.51
C ASP A 447 1.53 18.38 -7.02
N HIS A 448 0.58 19.27 -6.70
CA HIS A 448 0.23 19.61 -5.31
C HIS A 448 -0.35 18.41 -4.55
N SER A 449 -1.23 17.63 -5.20
CA SER A 449 -1.81 16.41 -4.63
C SER A 449 -0.74 15.32 -4.38
N ASP A 450 0.24 15.20 -5.27
CA ASP A 450 1.42 14.35 -5.09
C ASP A 450 2.24 14.81 -3.88
N TYR A 451 2.50 16.12 -3.75
CA TYR A 451 3.20 16.69 -2.59
C TYR A 451 2.47 16.39 -1.27
N ILE A 452 1.16 16.63 -1.19
CA ILE A 452 0.38 16.30 0.01
C ILE A 452 0.51 14.81 0.36
N ARG A 453 0.36 13.91 -0.63
CA ARG A 453 0.50 12.47 -0.41
C ARG A 453 1.86 12.09 0.18
N THR A 454 2.96 12.62 -0.38
CA THR A 454 4.30 12.39 0.17
C THR A 454 4.42 12.93 1.60
N ARG A 455 3.90 14.11 1.89
CA ARG A 455 3.94 14.69 3.25
C ARG A 455 3.11 13.90 4.25
N MET A 456 1.96 13.35 3.84
CA MET A 456 1.18 12.44 4.65
C MET A 456 1.93 11.14 4.95
N GLU A 457 2.62 10.56 3.96
CA GLU A 457 3.45 9.37 4.16
C GLU A 457 4.61 9.65 5.14
N ASP A 458 5.32 10.77 4.97
CA ASP A 458 6.38 11.21 5.87
C ASP A 458 5.87 11.42 7.31
N ALA A 459 4.70 12.05 7.47
CA ALA A 459 4.08 12.27 8.78
C ALA A 459 3.63 10.97 9.43
N LYS A 460 3.05 10.03 8.66
CA LYS A 460 2.70 8.68 9.14
C LYS A 460 3.94 7.92 9.62
N GLU A 461 5.03 8.00 8.87
CA GLU A 461 6.31 7.37 9.22
C GLU A 461 6.94 8.04 10.45
N GLY A 462 6.90 9.37 10.54
CA GLY A 462 7.31 10.13 11.72
C GLY A 462 6.55 9.69 12.97
N ARG A 463 5.21 9.66 12.89
CA ARG A 463 4.33 9.18 13.96
C ARG A 463 4.67 7.75 14.38
N ARG A 464 4.87 6.84 13.42
CA ARG A 464 5.24 5.44 13.68
C ARG A 464 6.56 5.32 14.44
N ARG A 465 7.57 6.12 14.06
CA ARG A 465 8.87 6.16 14.77
C ARG A 465 8.71 6.68 16.20
N SER A 466 7.94 7.75 16.40
CA SER A 466 7.66 8.28 17.75
C SER A 466 6.91 7.27 18.63
N LEU A 467 5.91 6.57 18.09
CA LEU A 467 5.20 5.50 18.80
C LEU A 467 6.14 4.34 19.20
N ASN A 468 7.09 3.97 18.34
CA ASN A 468 8.10 2.96 18.69
C ASN A 468 9.00 3.47 19.84
N ARG A 469 9.50 4.70 19.73
CA ARG A 469 10.34 5.31 20.76
C ARG A 469 9.62 5.41 22.10
N LEU A 470 8.35 5.78 22.10
CA LEU A 470 7.51 5.86 23.30
C LEU A 470 7.42 4.49 23.99
N ARG A 471 7.18 3.42 23.23
CA ARG A 471 7.15 2.04 23.76
C ARG A 471 8.50 1.63 24.38
N ASP A 472 9.61 1.99 23.75
CA ASP A 472 10.94 1.68 24.28
C ASP A 472 11.24 2.46 25.57
N LEU A 473 10.88 3.74 25.64
CA LEU A 473 11.02 4.56 26.85
C LEU A 473 10.14 4.05 28.00
N GLN A 474 8.91 3.60 27.70
CA GLN A 474 8.02 2.99 28.70
C GLN A 474 8.62 1.71 29.28
N ARG A 475 9.25 0.87 28.44
CA ARG A 475 9.98 -0.31 28.92
C ARG A 475 11.17 0.09 29.79
N GLU A 476 11.97 1.06 29.36
CA GLU A 476 13.12 1.54 30.14
C GLU A 476 12.69 2.08 31.51
N ARG A 477 11.60 2.87 31.55
CA ARG A 477 10.99 3.34 32.79
C ARG A 477 10.61 2.18 33.72
N ALA A 478 9.95 1.15 33.17
CA ALA A 478 9.57 -0.04 33.94
C ALA A 478 10.79 -0.81 34.46
N TYR A 479 11.88 -0.90 33.69
CA TYR A 479 13.12 -1.56 34.13
C TYR A 479 13.83 -0.84 35.28
N LEU A 480 13.72 0.48 35.37
CA LEU A 480 14.32 1.23 36.48
C LEU A 480 13.61 0.97 37.82
N GLY A 481 12.43 0.33 37.82
CA GLY A 481 11.68 0.01 39.04
C GLY A 481 11.32 1.24 39.86
N VAL A 482 11.30 2.40 39.22
CA VAL A 482 10.92 3.67 39.81
C VAL A 482 9.43 3.82 39.58
N ASP A 483 8.64 3.20 40.46
CA ASP A 483 7.29 3.70 40.73
C ASP A 483 7.50 4.99 41.54
N LEU A 484 7.52 6.12 40.83
CA LEU A 484 7.59 7.46 41.42
C LEU A 484 6.23 7.83 42.05
#